data_AF-A0AAP0J6D7-F1
#
_entry.id   AF-A0AAP0J6D7-F1
#
_cell.length_a   1.000
_cell.length_b   1.000
_cell.length_c   1.000
_cell.angle_alpha   90.00
_cell.angle_beta   90.00
_cell.angle_gamma   90.00
#
_symmetry.space_group_name_H-M   'P 1'
#
loop_
_entity.id
_entity.type
_entity.pdbx_description
1 polymer ?
#
loop_
_entity_poly.entity_id
_entity_poly.type
_entity_poly.pdbx_seq_one_letter_code
_entity_poly.pdbx_strand_id
1 'polypeptide(L)'
;MKPTNSDITHTHIATSHPRHSHIAVNFTGEETQQTLDNMFKGIYHGKQCHIADVSAVLSRAWNAGVERIILMGFHFDIYYKPDSSNIVADALSRYPITVELQTLSVLTVAEVTGGSLEESKEALAIAETDGRLFCTVGVHPTRCKEFEDSGDPEKHFQDLISLARKGVEKGKVVAVGECGLDYDRLQFCSAEIQKKYFEMQFELARAMKLPMFLHMRAAAVDFCDILARHEDKFSFGVAHSFTGSAEDRDKLLSFSNLYIGVNGCSLKSSENLEVVREIPVERIMIETDSPYCEIKNAHAGISLVKSAWPAMKKEKHDLNCIVKGRNEPCLIRQVLEVLAGCKGVDDINQLSKIIYHNTCRVFFPQDLDSMVDAYFDSLDTQ
;
A
#
# COMPACT_ATOMS: atom_id res chain seq x y z
N MET A 1 8.68 72.59 -0.28
CA MET A 1 9.82 71.66 -0.14
C MET A 1 9.28 70.30 0.30
N LYS A 2 9.78 69.20 -0.28
CA LYS A 2 9.61 67.80 0.19
C LYS A 2 10.22 67.63 1.62
N PRO A 3 10.22 66.42 2.22
CA PRO A 3 9.13 65.69 2.89
C PRO A 3 9.55 65.23 4.32
N THR A 4 8.74 64.46 5.04
CA THR A 4 9.21 63.29 5.82
C THR A 4 8.04 62.35 6.18
N ASN A 5 8.20 61.10 5.76
CA ASN A 5 7.52 59.86 6.16
C ASN A 5 7.50 59.68 7.70
N SER A 6 6.68 58.85 8.35
CA SER A 6 5.83 57.72 7.97
C SER A 6 5.04 57.34 9.24
N ASP A 7 3.80 56.89 9.11
CA ASP A 7 3.27 55.77 9.91
C ASP A 7 1.93 55.34 9.30
N ILE A 8 1.96 54.28 8.50
CA ILE A 8 0.78 53.55 8.02
C ILE A 8 0.79 52.21 8.75
N THR A 9 -0.24 52.03 9.58
CA THR A 9 -0.60 50.76 10.21
C THR A 9 -0.91 49.71 9.13
N HIS A 10 -0.06 48.69 9.01
CA HIS A 10 -0.34 47.51 8.20
C HIS A 10 -1.07 46.46 9.05
N THR A 11 -2.35 46.23 8.73
CA THR A 11 -3.11 45.05 9.11
C THR A 11 -2.51 43.83 8.41
N HIS A 12 -1.87 42.95 9.19
CA HIS A 12 -1.39 41.66 8.69
C HIS A 12 -2.57 40.69 8.51
N ILE A 13 -2.98 40.48 7.26
CA ILE A 13 -3.80 39.32 6.87
C ILE A 13 -2.83 38.15 6.74
N ALA A 14 -2.89 37.21 7.69
CA ALA A 14 -2.14 35.96 7.62
C ALA A 14 -2.78 35.04 6.57
N THR A 15 -2.20 34.99 5.36
CA THR A 15 -2.51 33.97 4.37
C THR A 15 -1.62 32.75 4.62
N SER A 16 -2.14 31.78 5.37
CA SER A 16 -1.53 30.45 5.53
C SER A 16 -1.55 29.72 4.19
N HIS A 17 -0.44 29.78 3.45
CA HIS A 17 -0.22 28.93 2.29
C HIS A 17 0.32 27.57 2.76
N PRO A 18 -0.27 26.43 2.34
CA PRO A 18 0.32 25.13 2.61
C PRO A 18 1.61 24.96 1.80
N ARG A 19 2.69 24.62 2.52
CA ARG A 19 4.02 24.37 1.97
C ARG A 19 3.97 23.16 1.02
N HIS A 20 3.80 23.41 -0.27
CA HIS A 20 4.06 22.42 -1.30
C HIS A 20 5.56 22.46 -1.61
N SER A 21 6.35 21.71 -0.83
CA SER A 21 7.72 21.39 -1.25
C SER A 21 7.64 20.27 -2.28
N HIS A 22 7.78 20.62 -3.56
CA HIS A 22 8.02 19.66 -4.64
C HIS A 22 9.38 18.97 -4.39
N ILE A 23 9.37 17.85 -3.67
CA ILE A 23 10.53 16.98 -3.52
C ILE A 23 10.58 16.12 -4.79
N ALA A 24 11.52 16.42 -5.68
CA ALA A 24 11.85 15.54 -6.78
C ALA A 24 12.54 14.29 -6.20
N VAL A 25 11.81 13.17 -6.14
CA VAL A 25 12.38 11.88 -5.75
C VAL A 25 13.14 11.33 -6.95
N ASN A 26 14.47 11.30 -6.84
CA ASN A 26 15.37 10.77 -7.87
C ASN A 26 15.72 9.30 -7.53
N PHE A 27 15.10 8.36 -8.24
CA PHE A 27 15.48 6.93 -8.21
C PHE A 27 16.71 6.72 -9.10
N THR A 28 17.85 7.31 -8.71
CA THR A 28 19.07 7.36 -9.55
C THR A 28 20.11 6.29 -9.22
N GLY A 29 19.83 5.36 -8.30
CA GLY A 29 20.71 4.22 -8.03
C GLY A 29 20.32 3.00 -8.89
N GLU A 30 21.29 2.36 -9.55
CA GLU A 30 21.08 1.08 -10.26
C GLU A 30 20.48 0.01 -9.33
N GLU A 31 20.84 0.01 -8.04
CA GLU A 31 20.28 -0.87 -7.02
C GLU A 31 18.78 -0.57 -6.73
N THR A 32 18.35 0.70 -6.71
CA THR A 32 16.93 1.06 -6.55
C THR A 32 16.07 0.78 -7.80
N GLN A 33 16.70 0.63 -8.96
CA GLN A 33 16.00 0.32 -10.21
C GLN A 33 15.78 -1.18 -10.42
N GLN A 34 16.40 -2.07 -9.66
CA GLN A 34 16.23 -3.52 -9.84
C GLN A 34 14.98 -4.10 -9.19
N THR A 35 14.28 -3.32 -8.36
CA THR A 35 13.45 -3.86 -7.27
C THR A 35 11.98 -3.45 -7.35
N LEU A 36 11.66 -2.43 -8.15
CA LEU A 36 10.29 -2.07 -8.48
C LEU A 36 9.61 -3.21 -9.28
N ASP A 37 8.28 -3.27 -9.32
CA ASP A 37 7.65 -4.10 -10.35
C ASP A 37 8.15 -3.63 -11.74
N ASN A 38 8.39 -4.58 -12.64
CA ASN A 38 8.93 -4.31 -13.97
C ASN A 38 8.11 -3.27 -14.72
N MET A 39 6.78 -3.20 -14.51
CA MET A 39 5.93 -2.20 -15.15
C MET A 39 6.30 -0.76 -14.74
N PHE A 40 6.76 -0.52 -13.50
CA PHE A 40 7.22 0.79 -13.03
C PHE A 40 8.62 1.16 -13.53
N LYS A 41 9.41 0.16 -13.93
CA LYS A 41 10.68 0.33 -14.67
C LYS A 41 10.44 0.52 -16.17
N GLY A 42 9.19 0.42 -16.62
CA GLY A 42 8.81 0.47 -18.03
C GLY A 42 9.10 -0.81 -18.81
N ILE A 43 9.29 -1.93 -18.12
CA ILE A 43 9.49 -3.27 -18.69
C ILE A 43 8.17 -4.03 -18.65
N TYR A 44 7.67 -4.46 -19.81
CA TYR A 44 6.44 -5.25 -19.92
C TYR A 44 6.71 -6.52 -20.70
N HIS A 45 6.45 -7.68 -20.09
CA HIS A 45 6.72 -9.00 -20.69
C HIS A 45 8.18 -9.11 -21.19
N GLY A 46 9.14 -8.66 -20.37
CA GLY A 46 10.58 -8.67 -20.71
C GLY A 46 11.03 -7.64 -21.73
N LYS A 47 10.15 -6.74 -22.22
CA LYS A 47 10.50 -5.70 -23.19
C LYS A 47 10.48 -4.31 -22.55
N GLN A 48 11.59 -3.58 -22.66
CA GLN A 48 11.64 -2.15 -22.33
C GLN A 48 10.74 -1.35 -23.29
N CYS A 49 9.74 -0.66 -22.74
CA CYS A 49 8.77 0.16 -23.51
C CYS A 49 8.94 1.66 -23.24
N HIS A 50 9.34 2.05 -22.04
CA HIS A 50 9.66 3.42 -21.64
C HIS A 50 10.67 3.40 -20.48
N ILE A 51 11.29 4.52 -20.13
CA ILE A 51 12.16 4.60 -18.95
C ILE A 51 11.36 4.43 -17.64
N ALA A 52 12.03 4.11 -16.54
CA ALA A 52 11.40 4.07 -15.21
C ALA A 52 10.78 5.42 -14.87
N ASP A 53 9.54 5.41 -14.36
CA ASP A 53 8.75 6.64 -14.16
C ASP A 53 8.17 6.78 -12.74
N VAL A 54 8.77 6.11 -11.75
CA VAL A 54 8.28 6.07 -10.37
C VAL A 54 8.12 7.45 -9.76
N SER A 55 9.02 8.39 -10.06
CA SER A 55 8.89 9.78 -9.58
C SER A 55 7.59 10.43 -10.09
N ALA A 56 7.21 10.16 -11.34
CA ALA A 56 5.96 10.64 -11.91
C ALA A 56 4.74 9.91 -11.35
N VAL A 57 4.84 8.60 -11.11
CA VAL A 57 3.80 7.79 -10.42
C VAL A 57 3.54 8.35 -9.03
N LEU A 58 4.59 8.59 -8.24
CA LEU A 58 4.49 9.19 -6.91
C LEU A 58 3.91 10.60 -6.98
N SER A 59 4.37 11.45 -7.91
CA SER A 59 3.81 12.79 -8.12
C SER A 59 2.29 12.74 -8.39
N ARG A 60 1.83 11.83 -9.26
CA ARG A 60 0.39 11.62 -9.50
C ARG A 60 -0.35 11.17 -8.23
N ALA A 61 0.25 10.29 -7.43
CA ALA A 61 -0.32 9.84 -6.16
C ALA A 61 -0.50 11.00 -5.17
N TRP A 62 0.56 11.78 -4.96
CA TRP A 62 0.55 12.94 -4.07
C TRP A 62 -0.47 13.99 -4.52
N ASN A 63 -0.54 14.26 -5.83
CA ASN A 63 -1.54 15.17 -6.40
C ASN A 63 -2.98 14.64 -6.29
N ALA A 64 -3.17 13.33 -6.13
CA ALA A 64 -4.47 12.72 -5.89
C ALA A 64 -4.87 12.71 -4.40
N GLY A 65 -4.02 13.25 -3.52
CA GLY A 65 -4.27 13.33 -2.08
C GLY A 65 -3.62 12.21 -1.26
N VAL A 66 -2.97 11.23 -1.89
CA VAL A 66 -2.27 10.15 -1.16
C VAL A 66 -1.25 10.79 -0.21
N GLU A 67 -1.28 10.42 1.07
CA GLU A 67 -0.41 11.06 2.07
C GLU A 67 0.78 10.19 2.46
N ARG A 68 0.55 8.87 2.47
CA ARG A 68 1.55 7.86 2.78
C ARG A 68 1.43 6.72 1.80
N ILE A 69 2.54 6.02 1.60
CA ILE A 69 2.57 4.78 0.86
C ILE A 69 3.32 3.72 1.66
N ILE A 70 2.70 2.57 1.86
CA ILE A 70 3.38 1.37 2.37
C ILE A 70 3.79 0.52 1.17
N LEU A 71 5.09 0.29 1.08
CA LEU A 71 5.74 -0.57 0.12
C LEU A 71 5.75 -2.00 0.67
N MET A 72 5.03 -2.88 0.00
CA MET A 72 5.12 -4.32 0.21
C MET A 72 5.72 -4.94 -1.03
N GLY A 73 6.04 -6.23 -0.99
CA GLY A 73 5.90 -6.89 -2.28
C GLY A 73 6.30 -8.31 -2.42
N PHE A 74 6.61 -8.57 -3.67
CA PHE A 74 6.37 -9.85 -4.28
C PHE A 74 7.02 -9.81 -5.66
N HIS A 75 7.71 -10.88 -6.03
CA HIS A 75 8.15 -11.08 -7.41
C HIS A 75 7.35 -12.20 -8.07
N PHE A 76 6.66 -11.88 -9.18
CA PHE A 76 6.18 -12.89 -10.12
C PHE A 76 7.21 -13.04 -11.24
N ASP A 77 8.03 -14.10 -11.16
CA ASP A 77 8.94 -14.46 -12.25
C ASP A 77 8.13 -14.92 -13.48
N ILE A 78 8.11 -14.10 -14.54
CA ILE A 78 7.91 -14.60 -15.91
C ILE A 78 9.19 -14.29 -16.69
N TYR A 79 10.04 -15.31 -16.82
CA TYR A 79 11.15 -15.50 -17.78
C TYR A 79 11.83 -14.23 -18.32
N TYR A 80 13.07 -13.94 -17.89
CA TYR A 80 14.01 -13.20 -18.74
C TYR A 80 15.50 -13.51 -18.50
N LYS A 81 16.24 -13.63 -19.61
CA LYS A 81 17.72 -13.70 -19.71
C LYS A 81 18.27 -12.29 -19.97
N PRO A 82 19.35 -11.85 -19.33
CA PRO A 82 19.80 -10.47 -19.45
C PRO A 82 20.57 -10.23 -20.76
N ASP A 83 20.32 -9.09 -21.39
CA ASP A 83 21.37 -8.39 -22.15
C ASP A 83 21.20 -6.88 -22.03
N SER A 84 22.34 -6.19 -22.19
CA SER A 84 22.70 -4.90 -21.61
C SER A 84 22.57 -3.72 -22.57
N SER A 85 22.20 -2.52 -22.07
CA SER A 85 22.80 -1.19 -22.35
C SER A 85 21.90 0.02 -22.05
N ASN A 86 22.57 1.14 -21.73
CA ASN A 86 22.17 2.36 -21.02
C ASN A 86 21.27 3.40 -21.75
N ILE A 87 20.87 4.43 -20.98
CA ILE A 87 21.13 5.90 -21.11
C ILE A 87 19.88 6.85 -20.99
N VAL A 88 20.09 7.90 -20.19
CA VAL A 88 19.68 9.34 -20.17
C VAL A 88 18.37 9.86 -19.52
N ALA A 89 18.57 10.98 -18.80
CA ALA A 89 17.67 11.83 -18.05
C ALA A 89 17.20 13.10 -18.82
N ASP A 90 16.26 13.79 -18.15
CA ASP A 90 15.80 15.20 -18.26
C ASP A 90 14.47 15.47 -19.01
N ALA A 91 13.48 15.96 -18.25
CA ALA A 91 12.64 17.13 -18.58
C ALA A 91 11.47 17.27 -17.57
N LEU A 92 11.50 18.31 -16.73
CA LEU A 92 10.32 18.82 -16.02
C LEU A 92 10.21 20.33 -16.25
N SER A 93 9.34 20.75 -17.18
CA SER A 93 8.66 22.04 -17.05
C SER A 93 7.40 22.09 -17.93
N ARG A 94 6.34 22.71 -17.36
CA ARG A 94 5.10 23.20 -17.97
C ARG A 94 3.94 22.19 -17.99
N TYR A 95 2.97 22.38 -17.08
CA TYR A 95 1.59 22.85 -17.31
C TYR A 95 0.80 22.69 -15.99
N PRO A 96 -0.03 23.66 -15.56
CA PRO A 96 -0.87 23.50 -14.37
C PRO A 96 -2.11 22.67 -14.72
N ILE A 97 -2.25 21.48 -14.11
CA ILE A 97 -3.53 20.76 -14.10
C ILE A 97 -4.27 21.20 -12.84
N THR A 98 -5.37 21.92 -13.02
CA THR A 98 -6.28 22.30 -11.94
C THR A 98 -7.22 21.14 -11.67
N VAL A 99 -6.88 20.28 -10.71
CA VAL A 99 -7.87 19.44 -10.01
C VAL A 99 -8.28 20.21 -8.76
N GLU A 100 -9.57 20.40 -8.50
CA GLU A 100 -10.04 20.89 -7.20
C GLU A 100 -9.60 19.88 -6.13
N LEU A 101 -8.46 20.17 -5.50
CA LEU A 101 -7.87 19.40 -4.41
C LEU A 101 -8.78 19.51 -3.18
N GLN A 102 -9.70 18.55 -3.04
CA GLN A 102 -10.24 18.21 -1.75
C GLN A 102 -9.35 17.11 -1.18
N THR A 103 -8.66 17.43 -0.08
CA THR A 103 -7.72 16.55 0.64
C THR A 103 -8.36 15.19 0.91
N LEU A 104 -7.94 14.19 0.13
CA LEU A 104 -8.25 12.78 0.32
C LEU A 104 -7.09 12.17 1.05
N SER A 105 -7.07 12.26 2.39
CA SER A 105 -6.11 11.53 3.21
C SER A 105 -6.36 10.05 2.95
N VAL A 106 -5.58 9.44 2.06
CA VAL A 106 -5.69 8.03 1.73
C VAL A 106 -4.28 7.46 1.77
N LEU A 107 -4.08 6.40 2.57
CA LEU A 107 -2.90 5.58 2.47
C LEU A 107 -3.08 4.71 1.24
N THR A 108 -2.10 4.75 0.33
CA THR A 108 -2.05 3.76 -0.73
C THR A 108 -0.96 2.77 -0.45
N VAL A 109 -1.30 1.50 -0.35
CA VAL A 109 -0.30 0.45 -0.47
C VAL A 109 0.11 0.36 -1.94
N ALA A 110 1.28 0.89 -2.27
CA ALA A 110 1.88 0.78 -3.59
C ALA A 110 2.94 -0.30 -3.51
N GLU A 111 2.81 -1.34 -4.32
CA GLU A 111 3.67 -2.50 -4.21
C GLU A 111 5.08 -2.16 -4.69
N VAL A 112 6.03 -2.22 -3.76
CA VAL A 112 7.46 -2.28 -4.00
C VAL A 112 8.05 -3.24 -2.96
N THR A 113 8.23 -4.50 -3.40
CA THR A 113 9.00 -5.63 -2.84
C THR A 113 9.08 -5.84 -1.31
N GLY A 114 8.75 -7.05 -0.81
CA GLY A 114 8.64 -7.32 0.63
C GLY A 114 8.12 -8.73 0.97
N GLY A 115 8.38 -9.71 0.09
CA GLY A 115 7.90 -11.09 0.20
C GLY A 115 9.03 -12.08 0.46
N SER A 116 10.25 -11.57 0.60
CA SER A 116 11.47 -12.29 0.99
C SER A 116 12.38 -11.38 1.82
N LEU A 117 13.41 -11.96 2.43
CA LEU A 117 14.47 -11.18 3.09
C LEU A 117 15.15 -10.17 2.17
N GLU A 118 15.50 -10.55 0.93
CA GLU A 118 16.16 -9.63 0.00
C GLU A 118 15.20 -8.53 -0.45
N GLU A 119 13.99 -8.88 -0.85
CA GLU A 119 12.96 -7.91 -1.24
C GLU A 119 12.65 -6.90 -0.12
N SER A 120 12.62 -7.36 1.14
CA SER A 120 12.44 -6.48 2.30
C SER A 120 13.58 -5.45 2.45
N LYS A 121 14.83 -5.81 2.09
CA LYS A 121 15.97 -4.86 2.12
C LYS A 121 15.79 -3.77 1.07
N GLU A 122 15.27 -4.16 -0.08
CA GLU A 122 15.03 -3.28 -1.21
C GLU A 122 13.88 -2.32 -0.94
N ALA A 123 12.77 -2.81 -0.38
CA ALA A 123 11.65 -2.00 0.11
C ALA A 123 12.14 -0.89 1.04
N LEU A 124 12.98 -1.26 2.01
CA LEU A 124 13.52 -0.32 2.98
C LEU A 124 14.41 0.74 2.29
N ALA A 125 15.24 0.33 1.34
CA ALA A 125 16.07 1.27 0.58
C ALA A 125 15.22 2.28 -0.22
N ILE A 126 14.11 1.83 -0.81
CA ILE A 126 13.17 2.72 -1.53
C ILE A 126 12.39 3.59 -0.56
N ALA A 127 11.93 3.05 0.57
CA ALA A 127 11.20 3.81 1.59
C ALA A 127 12.04 4.97 2.15
N GLU A 128 13.37 4.81 2.22
CA GLU A 128 14.30 5.85 2.65
C GLU A 128 14.39 7.05 1.68
N THR A 129 13.90 6.94 0.44
CA THR A 129 14.02 8.00 -0.58
C THR A 129 13.03 9.15 -0.42
N ASP A 130 11.91 8.95 0.29
CA ASP A 130 10.91 9.99 0.56
C ASP A 130 10.29 9.78 1.95
N GLY A 131 10.06 10.87 2.68
CA GLY A 131 9.50 10.83 4.04
C GLY A 131 8.12 10.17 4.15
N ARG A 132 7.36 10.12 3.06
CA ARG A 132 6.00 9.55 2.96
C ARG A 132 5.97 8.08 2.55
N LEU A 133 7.13 7.48 2.25
CA LEU A 133 7.24 6.07 1.93
C LEU A 133 7.64 5.27 3.17
N PHE A 134 6.96 4.14 3.37
CA PHE A 134 7.17 3.18 4.45
C PHE A 134 7.19 1.79 3.83
N CYS A 135 7.54 0.76 4.58
CA CYS A 135 7.54 -0.60 4.07
C CYS A 135 7.19 -1.63 5.15
N THR A 136 7.04 -2.88 4.71
CA THR A 136 6.87 -4.05 5.58
C THR A 136 8.14 -4.90 5.55
N VAL A 137 8.31 -5.79 6.53
CA VAL A 137 9.35 -6.84 6.50
C VAL A 137 8.71 -8.18 6.83
N GLY A 138 8.90 -9.15 5.94
CA GLY A 138 8.30 -10.48 6.07
C GLY A 138 8.61 -11.37 4.88
N VAL A 139 8.03 -12.57 4.91
CA VAL A 139 8.16 -13.57 3.85
C VAL A 139 6.78 -14.06 3.46
N HIS A 140 6.45 -13.86 2.18
CA HIS A 140 5.18 -14.20 1.58
C HIS A 140 4.98 -15.73 1.55
N PRO A 141 3.75 -16.26 1.65
CA PRO A 141 3.49 -17.71 1.59
C PRO A 141 4.21 -18.42 0.43
N THR A 142 4.16 -17.87 -0.78
CA THR A 142 4.81 -18.46 -1.96
C THR A 142 6.35 -18.47 -1.91
N ARG A 143 6.95 -17.72 -0.99
CA ARG A 143 8.40 -17.58 -0.82
C ARG A 143 8.91 -18.25 0.45
N CYS A 144 8.04 -18.78 1.31
CA CYS A 144 8.43 -19.44 2.56
C CYS A 144 9.45 -20.59 2.40
N LYS A 145 9.60 -21.15 1.20
CA LYS A 145 10.65 -22.13 0.94
C LYS A 145 12.07 -21.56 1.09
N GLU A 146 12.25 -20.24 0.96
CA GLU A 146 13.55 -19.58 1.12
C GLU A 146 14.19 -19.85 2.48
N PHE A 147 13.39 -20.03 3.54
CA PHE A 147 13.89 -20.40 4.84
C PHE A 147 14.64 -21.74 4.79
N GLU A 148 14.10 -22.74 4.11
CA GLU A 148 14.73 -24.06 3.96
C GLU A 148 15.85 -24.05 2.93
N ASP A 149 15.64 -23.36 1.81
CA ASP A 149 16.62 -23.22 0.73
C ASP A 149 17.87 -22.43 1.18
N SER A 150 17.77 -21.61 2.24
CA SER A 150 18.91 -20.94 2.87
C SER A 150 19.92 -21.90 3.51
N GLY A 151 19.51 -23.14 3.82
CA GLY A 151 20.28 -24.13 4.57
C GLY A 151 20.36 -23.86 6.09
N ASP A 152 19.91 -22.69 6.55
CA ASP A 152 19.88 -22.30 7.97
C ASP A 152 18.66 -21.40 8.24
N PRO A 153 17.46 -21.99 8.42
CA PRO A 153 16.23 -21.23 8.66
C PRO A 153 16.30 -20.28 9.86
N GLU A 154 17.05 -20.64 10.91
CA GLU A 154 17.18 -19.82 12.11
C GLU A 154 18.01 -18.57 11.79
N LYS A 155 19.16 -18.73 11.12
CA LYS A 155 19.93 -17.57 10.67
C LYS A 155 19.13 -16.67 9.73
N HIS A 156 18.39 -17.24 8.78
CA HIS A 156 17.52 -16.46 7.89
C HIS A 156 16.48 -15.65 8.66
N PHE A 157 15.89 -16.25 9.70
CA PHE A 157 14.97 -15.55 10.60
C PHE A 157 15.66 -14.44 11.41
N GLN A 158 16.88 -14.67 11.91
CA GLN A 158 17.67 -13.63 12.58
C GLN A 158 18.02 -12.47 11.64
N ASP A 159 18.28 -12.74 10.36
CA ASP A 159 18.52 -11.70 9.37
C ASP A 159 17.24 -10.86 9.11
N LEU A 160 16.05 -11.46 9.11
CA LEU A 160 14.77 -10.74 9.07
C LEU A 160 14.57 -9.85 10.31
N ILE A 161 14.87 -10.35 11.52
CA ILE A 161 14.80 -9.56 12.76
C ILE A 161 15.75 -8.37 12.69
N SER A 162 16.99 -8.58 12.22
CA SER A 162 17.99 -7.53 12.07
C SER A 162 17.53 -6.44 11.11
N LEU A 163 16.97 -6.85 9.97
CA LEU A 163 16.43 -5.92 8.97
C LEU A 163 15.22 -5.14 9.50
N ALA A 164 14.25 -5.82 10.11
CA ALA A 164 13.08 -5.18 10.68
C ALA A 164 13.47 -4.17 11.75
N ARG A 165 14.39 -4.53 12.65
CA ARG A 165 14.91 -3.62 13.68
C ARG A 165 15.53 -2.36 13.07
N LYS A 166 16.41 -2.53 12.07
CA LYS A 166 17.02 -1.40 11.35
C LYS A 166 15.96 -0.50 10.72
N GLY A 167 14.95 -1.08 10.08
CA GLY A 167 13.88 -0.33 9.44
C GLY A 167 12.95 0.39 10.44
N VAL A 168 12.69 -0.21 11.61
CA VAL A 168 11.94 0.41 12.71
C VAL A 168 12.72 1.58 13.30
N GLU A 169 14.03 1.42 13.54
CA GLU A 169 14.90 2.50 14.04
C GLU A 169 14.94 3.71 13.10
N LYS A 170 14.77 3.46 11.79
CA LYS A 170 14.66 4.51 10.77
C LYS A 170 13.25 5.09 10.61
N GLY A 171 12.25 4.54 11.31
CA GLY A 171 10.84 4.92 11.17
C GLY A 171 10.24 4.55 9.81
N LYS A 172 10.79 3.53 9.14
CA LYS A 172 10.38 3.10 7.79
C LYS A 172 9.63 1.78 7.75
N VAL A 173 9.94 0.85 8.64
CA VAL A 173 9.20 -0.42 8.73
C VAL A 173 8.04 -0.26 9.71
N VAL A 174 6.82 -0.41 9.19
CA VAL A 174 5.57 -0.14 9.94
C VAL A 174 4.72 -1.39 10.20
N ALA A 175 5.05 -2.52 9.56
CA ALA A 175 4.37 -3.78 9.78
C ALA A 175 5.28 -4.98 9.50
N VAL A 176 4.93 -6.13 10.10
CA VAL A 176 5.47 -7.43 9.71
C VAL A 176 4.60 -8.03 8.61
N GLY A 177 5.22 -8.39 7.50
CA GLY A 177 4.55 -8.90 6.32
C GLY A 177 5.26 -8.49 5.02
N GLU A 178 4.77 -8.89 3.86
CA GLU A 178 3.56 -9.68 3.67
C GLU A 178 3.76 -11.13 4.12
N CYS A 179 2.86 -11.67 4.94
CA CYS A 179 2.94 -13.07 5.40
C CYS A 179 1.55 -13.68 5.58
N GLY A 180 1.41 -15.00 5.51
CA GLY A 180 0.11 -15.66 5.60
C GLY A 180 0.05 -16.93 4.78
N LEU A 181 -1.11 -17.22 4.16
CA LEU A 181 -1.36 -18.46 3.42
C LEU A 181 -2.00 -18.19 2.04
N ASP A 182 -1.46 -18.80 0.99
CA ASP A 182 -2.00 -18.78 -0.39
C ASP A 182 -2.12 -20.22 -0.93
N TYR A 183 -3.33 -20.77 -0.88
CA TYR A 183 -3.62 -22.13 -1.35
C TYR A 183 -3.92 -22.20 -2.86
N ASP A 184 -4.04 -21.06 -3.55
CA ASP A 184 -4.08 -21.01 -5.02
C ASP A 184 -2.68 -21.03 -5.64
N ARG A 185 -1.62 -21.07 -4.81
CA ARG A 185 -0.22 -20.96 -5.22
C ARG A 185 0.67 -22.07 -4.66
N LEU A 186 0.10 -23.23 -4.36
CA LEU A 186 0.83 -24.39 -3.80
C LEU A 186 1.97 -24.91 -4.68
N GLN A 187 1.97 -24.60 -5.97
CA GLN A 187 3.08 -24.90 -6.88
C GLN A 187 4.39 -24.15 -6.53
N PHE A 188 4.30 -23.04 -5.79
CA PHE A 188 5.46 -22.26 -5.37
C PHE A 188 5.95 -22.68 -3.97
N CYS A 189 5.02 -22.98 -3.07
CA CYS A 189 5.33 -23.39 -1.70
C CYS A 189 4.19 -24.25 -1.13
N SER A 190 4.49 -25.42 -0.54
CA SER A 190 3.46 -26.33 -0.03
C SER A 190 2.74 -25.76 1.19
N ALA A 191 1.51 -26.21 1.44
CA ALA A 191 0.71 -25.72 2.56
C ALA A 191 1.40 -25.94 3.92
N GLU A 192 2.16 -27.03 4.07
CA GLU A 192 2.92 -27.34 5.28
C GLU A 192 4.02 -26.32 5.53
N ILE A 193 4.79 -25.96 4.49
CA ILE A 193 5.87 -24.97 4.58
C ILE A 193 5.28 -23.57 4.82
N GLN A 194 4.21 -23.21 4.12
CA GLN A 194 3.50 -21.95 4.33
C GLN A 194 3.05 -21.80 5.80
N LYS A 195 2.38 -22.81 6.36
CA LYS A 195 1.90 -22.78 7.75
C LYS A 195 3.04 -22.65 8.75
N LYS A 196 4.09 -23.48 8.62
CA LYS A 196 5.26 -23.47 9.49
C LYS A 196 5.90 -22.08 9.57
N TYR A 197 6.12 -21.45 8.42
CA TYR A 197 6.81 -20.15 8.35
C TYR A 197 5.87 -18.94 8.49
N PHE A 198 4.57 -19.12 8.35
CA PHE A 198 3.60 -18.13 8.81
C PHE A 198 3.59 -18.05 10.35
N GLU A 199 3.49 -19.19 11.05
CA GLU A 199 3.55 -19.24 12.52
C GLU A 199 4.83 -18.61 13.09
N MET A 200 5.97 -18.85 12.44
CA MET A 200 7.26 -18.29 12.86
C MET A 200 7.30 -16.75 12.77
N GLN A 201 6.58 -16.13 11.82
CA GLN A 201 6.60 -14.68 11.63
C GLN A 201 5.82 -13.91 12.71
N PHE A 202 4.97 -14.58 13.50
CA PHE A 202 4.39 -13.97 14.70
C PHE A 202 5.46 -13.66 15.77
N GLU A 203 6.57 -14.42 15.81
CA GLU A 203 7.69 -14.09 16.69
C GLU A 203 8.40 -12.79 16.26
N LEU A 204 8.44 -12.51 14.95
CA LEU A 204 8.96 -11.26 14.42
C LEU A 204 8.05 -10.09 14.80
N ALA A 205 6.73 -10.24 14.65
CA ALA A 205 5.74 -9.25 15.06
C ALA A 205 5.85 -8.93 16.56
N ARG A 206 5.96 -9.96 17.40
CA ARG A 206 6.14 -9.85 18.85
C ARG A 206 7.45 -9.14 19.21
N ALA A 207 8.55 -9.51 18.57
CA ALA A 207 9.87 -8.93 18.83
C ALA A 207 9.93 -7.44 18.47
N MET A 208 9.30 -7.05 17.36
CA MET A 208 9.29 -5.68 16.86
C MET A 208 8.15 -4.82 17.43
N LYS A 209 7.14 -5.44 18.07
CA LYS A 209 5.89 -4.80 18.53
C LYS A 209 5.16 -4.07 17.39
N LEU A 210 5.19 -4.67 16.21
CA LEU A 210 4.56 -4.12 15.01
C LEU A 210 3.22 -4.81 14.73
N PRO A 211 2.29 -4.12 14.05
CA PRO A 211 1.13 -4.76 13.46
C PRO A 211 1.54 -5.73 12.33
N MET A 212 0.61 -6.56 11.88
CA MET A 212 0.83 -7.52 10.80
C MET A 212 0.09 -7.16 9.52
N PHE A 213 0.75 -7.36 8.38
CA PHE A 213 0.20 -7.23 7.05
C PHE A 213 0.03 -8.63 6.45
N LEU A 214 -1.22 -9.11 6.40
CA LEU A 214 -1.53 -10.54 6.32
C LEU A 214 -2.16 -10.94 4.99
N HIS A 215 -1.57 -11.92 4.31
CA HIS A 215 -2.10 -12.52 3.08
C HIS A 215 -3.00 -13.72 3.38
N MET A 216 -4.19 -13.74 2.80
CA MET A 216 -5.06 -14.92 2.85
C MET A 216 -5.73 -15.16 1.51
N ARG A 217 -5.51 -16.34 0.93
CA ARG A 217 -6.18 -16.79 -0.29
C ARG A 217 -6.51 -18.27 -0.23
N ALA A 218 -7.79 -18.58 -0.38
CA ALA A 218 -8.34 -19.94 -0.34
C ALA A 218 -7.92 -20.76 0.91
N ALA A 219 -7.60 -20.08 2.01
CA ALA A 219 -6.93 -20.67 3.18
C ALA A 219 -7.54 -20.20 4.52
N ALA A 220 -8.76 -19.65 4.51
CA ALA A 220 -9.34 -18.95 5.66
C ALA A 220 -9.42 -19.78 6.94
N VAL A 221 -9.69 -21.09 6.85
CA VAL A 221 -9.76 -22.00 8.01
C VAL A 221 -8.41 -22.07 8.73
N ASP A 222 -7.38 -22.56 8.05
CA ASP A 222 -6.03 -22.68 8.63
C ASP A 222 -5.45 -21.31 9.02
N PHE A 223 -5.75 -20.26 8.24
CA PHE A 223 -5.33 -18.89 8.53
C PHE A 223 -5.91 -18.37 9.85
N CYS A 224 -7.23 -18.48 10.05
CA CYS A 224 -7.89 -18.04 11.27
C CYS A 224 -7.48 -18.91 12.48
N ASP A 225 -7.31 -20.21 12.29
CA ASP A 225 -6.84 -21.12 13.35
C ASP A 225 -5.43 -20.75 13.83
N ILE A 226 -4.53 -20.37 12.91
CA ILE A 226 -3.18 -19.89 13.24
C ILE A 226 -3.25 -18.54 13.97
N LEU A 227 -4.04 -17.59 13.46
CA LEU A 227 -4.21 -16.29 14.10
C LEU A 227 -4.70 -16.41 15.54
N ALA A 228 -5.71 -17.26 15.79
CA ALA A 228 -6.27 -17.47 17.12
C ALA A 228 -5.24 -18.03 18.12
N ARG A 229 -4.26 -18.84 17.66
CA ARG A 229 -3.18 -19.36 18.52
C ARG A 229 -2.09 -18.33 18.83
N HIS A 230 -2.08 -17.20 18.12
CA HIS A 230 -1.02 -16.18 18.20
C HIS A 230 -1.57 -14.76 18.38
N GLU A 231 -2.82 -14.63 18.81
CA GLU A 231 -3.49 -13.34 19.01
C GLU A 231 -2.73 -12.42 19.98
N ASP A 232 -2.01 -13.00 20.95
CA ASP A 232 -1.18 -12.27 21.92
C ASP A 232 0.17 -11.79 21.38
N LYS A 233 0.53 -12.15 20.15
CA LYS A 233 1.86 -11.86 19.56
C LYS A 233 1.89 -10.64 18.66
N PHE A 234 0.76 -10.01 18.35
CA PHE A 234 0.69 -8.80 17.52
C PHE A 234 -0.38 -7.84 18.05
N SER A 235 -0.21 -6.54 17.79
CA SER A 235 -1.15 -5.52 18.28
C SER A 235 -2.41 -5.44 17.41
N PHE A 236 -2.21 -5.26 16.10
CA PHE A 236 -3.25 -5.15 15.09
C PHE A 236 -2.80 -5.87 13.82
N GLY A 237 -3.74 -6.26 12.97
CA GLY A 237 -3.41 -6.78 11.65
C GLY A 237 -4.39 -6.32 10.58
N VAL A 238 -3.99 -6.43 9.32
CA VAL A 238 -4.89 -6.28 8.17
C VAL A 238 -4.83 -7.53 7.32
N ALA A 239 -5.97 -8.17 7.06
CA ALA A 239 -6.12 -9.16 6.00
C ALA A 239 -6.26 -8.39 4.69
N HIS A 240 -5.14 -8.21 3.98
CA HIS A 240 -5.07 -7.36 2.80
C HIS A 240 -5.64 -8.06 1.56
N SER A 241 -5.97 -7.26 0.54
CA SER A 241 -6.43 -7.71 -0.79
C SER A 241 -7.55 -8.75 -0.67
N PHE A 242 -8.51 -8.50 0.22
CA PHE A 242 -9.51 -9.49 0.59
C PHE A 242 -10.48 -9.76 -0.56
N THR A 243 -10.57 -11.02 -0.96
CA THR A 243 -11.48 -11.50 -2.00
C THR A 243 -12.27 -12.73 -1.55
N GLY A 244 -12.34 -12.99 -0.25
CA GLY A 244 -12.98 -14.17 0.34
C GLY A 244 -14.51 -14.09 0.34
N SER A 245 -15.15 -15.13 0.86
CA SER A 245 -16.61 -15.19 0.98
C SER A 245 -17.14 -14.37 2.16
N ALA A 246 -18.47 -14.29 2.29
CA ALA A 246 -19.14 -13.71 3.45
C ALA A 246 -18.75 -14.43 4.75
N GLU A 247 -18.62 -15.76 4.71
CA GLU A 247 -18.19 -16.55 5.87
C GLU A 247 -16.74 -16.26 6.25
N ASP A 248 -15.84 -16.09 5.27
CA ASP A 248 -14.45 -15.72 5.52
C ASP A 248 -14.35 -14.32 6.13
N ARG A 249 -15.15 -13.36 5.63
CA ARG A 249 -15.28 -12.02 6.21
C ARG A 249 -15.70 -12.10 7.68
N ASP A 250 -16.76 -12.86 7.98
CA ASP A 250 -17.30 -12.93 9.35
C ASP A 250 -16.30 -13.56 10.32
N LYS A 251 -15.53 -14.56 9.88
CA LYS A 251 -14.43 -15.12 10.66
C LYS A 251 -13.34 -14.08 10.94
N LEU A 252 -12.91 -13.32 9.93
CA LEU A 252 -11.92 -12.26 10.12
C LEU A 252 -12.40 -11.14 11.06
N LEU A 253 -13.69 -10.78 10.97
CA LEU A 253 -14.30 -9.77 11.84
C LEU A 253 -14.45 -10.22 13.29
N SER A 254 -14.42 -11.53 13.56
CA SER A 254 -14.47 -12.08 14.93
C SER A 254 -13.24 -11.75 15.78
N PHE A 255 -12.10 -11.44 15.13
CA PHE A 255 -10.90 -10.95 15.81
C PHE A 255 -11.03 -9.44 16.02
N SER A 256 -10.98 -8.95 17.27
CA SER A 256 -11.19 -7.52 17.55
C SER A 256 -10.07 -6.62 17.01
N ASN A 257 -8.89 -7.17 16.74
CA ASN A 257 -7.70 -6.42 16.33
C ASN A 257 -7.35 -6.56 14.84
N LEU A 258 -8.25 -7.11 14.01
CA LEU A 258 -8.01 -7.25 12.56
C LEU A 258 -8.77 -6.22 11.73
N TYR A 259 -8.21 -5.83 10.60
CA TYR A 259 -8.87 -5.01 9.58
C TYR A 259 -8.95 -5.79 8.28
N ILE A 260 -9.83 -5.38 7.38
CA ILE A 260 -9.96 -5.97 6.05
C ILE A 260 -9.53 -4.93 5.01
N GLY A 261 -8.52 -5.28 4.21
CA GLY A 261 -8.03 -4.47 3.09
C GLY A 261 -8.84 -4.71 1.83
N VAL A 262 -9.27 -3.63 1.18
CA VAL A 262 -10.10 -3.64 -0.03
C VAL A 262 -9.36 -2.93 -1.16
N ASN A 263 -9.24 -3.60 -2.31
CA ASN A 263 -8.70 -3.03 -3.55
C ASN A 263 -9.57 -3.37 -4.75
N GLY A 264 -9.12 -3.07 -5.98
CA GLY A 264 -9.90 -3.37 -7.18
C GLY A 264 -10.11 -4.88 -7.45
N CYS A 265 -9.32 -5.78 -6.86
CA CYS A 265 -9.57 -7.22 -6.88
C CYS A 265 -10.73 -7.62 -5.97
N SER A 266 -10.92 -6.92 -4.85
CA SER A 266 -12.07 -7.03 -3.93
C SER A 266 -13.39 -6.51 -4.50
N LEU A 267 -13.39 -5.98 -5.73
CA LEU A 267 -14.53 -5.26 -6.33
C LEU A 267 -14.93 -5.81 -7.71
N LYS A 268 -14.48 -7.04 -8.03
CA LYS A 268 -14.61 -7.64 -9.36
C LYS A 268 -16.02 -8.14 -9.68
N SER A 269 -16.65 -8.88 -8.78
CA SER A 269 -17.97 -9.49 -8.98
C SER A 269 -19.04 -8.83 -8.11
N SER A 270 -20.32 -9.03 -8.44
CA SER A 270 -21.44 -8.58 -7.59
C SER A 270 -21.37 -9.20 -6.18
N GLU A 271 -20.96 -10.47 -6.08
CA GLU A 271 -20.72 -11.15 -4.81
C GLU A 271 -19.63 -10.44 -4.00
N ASN A 272 -18.52 -10.02 -4.63
CA ASN A 272 -17.50 -9.26 -3.92
C ASN A 272 -18.05 -7.93 -3.39
N LEU A 273 -18.88 -7.23 -4.17
CA LEU A 273 -19.51 -5.98 -3.72
C LEU A 273 -20.47 -6.21 -2.54
N GLU A 274 -21.23 -7.30 -2.54
CA GLU A 274 -22.09 -7.69 -1.42
C GLU A 274 -21.28 -7.99 -0.17
N VAL A 275 -20.16 -8.73 -0.30
CA VAL A 275 -19.28 -9.01 0.85
C VAL A 275 -18.67 -7.72 1.40
N VAL A 276 -18.14 -6.85 0.55
CA VAL A 276 -17.54 -5.55 0.94
C VAL A 276 -18.57 -4.61 1.57
N ARG A 277 -19.83 -4.63 1.09
CA ARG A 277 -20.90 -3.79 1.65
C ARG A 277 -21.14 -4.06 3.13
N GLU A 278 -21.01 -5.29 3.57
CA GLU A 278 -21.28 -5.68 4.97
C GLU A 278 -20.07 -5.54 5.90
N ILE A 279 -18.87 -5.18 5.40
CA ILE A 279 -17.72 -4.93 6.28
C ILE A 279 -17.95 -3.60 7.03
N PRO A 280 -17.88 -3.55 8.37
CA PRO A 280 -18.03 -2.30 9.11
C PRO A 280 -16.97 -1.27 8.71
N VAL A 281 -17.33 0.02 8.59
CA VAL A 281 -16.45 1.04 8.01
C VAL A 281 -15.20 1.26 8.86
N GLU A 282 -15.35 1.17 10.18
CA GLU A 282 -14.30 1.20 11.21
C GLU A 282 -13.37 -0.03 11.19
N ARG A 283 -13.65 -1.03 10.34
CA ARG A 283 -12.83 -2.23 10.13
C ARG A 283 -12.28 -2.34 8.71
N ILE A 284 -12.47 -1.32 7.86
CA ILE A 284 -11.98 -1.29 6.47
C ILE A 284 -10.69 -0.49 6.34
N MET A 285 -9.78 -0.99 5.52
CA MET A 285 -8.71 -0.23 4.88
C MET A 285 -8.84 -0.33 3.36
N ILE A 286 -8.31 0.65 2.63
CA ILE A 286 -8.26 0.59 1.16
C ILE A 286 -6.82 0.58 0.66
N GLU A 287 -6.61 -0.11 -0.45
CA GLU A 287 -5.31 -0.22 -1.11
C GLU A 287 -5.47 -0.36 -2.63
N THR A 288 -4.37 -0.21 -3.38
CA THR A 288 -4.41 -0.41 -4.84
C THR A 288 -3.84 -1.73 -5.28
N ASP A 289 -2.89 -2.30 -4.53
CA ASP A 289 -2.13 -3.49 -4.95
C ASP A 289 -1.47 -3.24 -6.33
N SER A 290 -1.01 -2.00 -6.55
CA SER A 290 -0.46 -1.55 -7.83
C SER A 290 0.91 -2.17 -8.08
N PRO A 291 1.17 -2.73 -9.28
CA PRO A 291 0.52 -2.39 -10.54
C PRO A 291 -0.68 -3.28 -10.93
N TYR A 292 -1.10 -4.18 -10.06
CA TYR A 292 -2.24 -5.09 -10.27
C TYR A 292 -3.56 -4.46 -9.84
N CYS A 293 -4.63 -5.27 -9.85
CA CYS A 293 -5.95 -4.90 -9.32
C CYS A 293 -6.57 -3.59 -9.85
N GLU A 294 -6.24 -3.17 -11.07
CA GLU A 294 -6.99 -2.12 -11.78
C GLU A 294 -8.50 -2.45 -11.82
N ILE A 295 -9.36 -1.48 -11.53
CA ILE A 295 -10.81 -1.62 -11.72
C ILE A 295 -11.11 -1.50 -13.23
N LYS A 296 -11.57 -2.59 -13.84
CA LYS A 296 -11.76 -2.69 -15.30
C LYS A 296 -13.23 -2.57 -15.68
N ASN A 297 -13.48 -2.26 -16.95
CA ASN A 297 -14.84 -2.19 -17.54
C ASN A 297 -15.68 -3.47 -17.36
N ALA A 298 -15.06 -4.62 -17.14
CA ALA A 298 -15.75 -5.89 -16.90
C ALA A 298 -16.10 -6.14 -15.42
N HIS A 299 -15.57 -5.33 -14.50
CA HIS A 299 -15.80 -5.50 -13.06
C HIS A 299 -17.13 -4.87 -12.65
N ALA A 300 -17.83 -5.47 -11.69
CA ALA A 300 -19.09 -4.96 -11.17
C ALA A 300 -18.95 -3.53 -10.60
N GLY A 301 -17.83 -3.24 -9.92
CA GLY A 301 -17.57 -1.94 -9.31
C GLY A 301 -17.40 -0.78 -10.30
N ILE A 302 -17.15 -1.03 -11.60
CA ILE A 302 -16.83 0.05 -12.56
C ILE A 302 -17.95 1.10 -12.67
N SER A 303 -19.21 0.68 -12.51
CA SER A 303 -20.37 1.57 -12.59
C SER A 303 -20.40 2.66 -11.50
N LEU A 304 -19.63 2.47 -10.42
CA LEU A 304 -19.54 3.39 -9.29
C LEU A 304 -18.30 4.31 -9.37
N VAL A 305 -17.37 4.03 -10.28
CA VAL A 305 -16.17 4.85 -10.49
C VAL A 305 -16.55 6.17 -11.17
N LYS A 306 -16.07 7.30 -10.63
CA LYS A 306 -16.35 8.65 -11.14
C LYS A 306 -15.09 9.36 -11.62
N SER A 307 -13.97 9.09 -10.97
CA SER A 307 -12.67 9.69 -11.25
C SER A 307 -11.94 9.00 -12.42
N ALA A 308 -11.20 9.79 -13.19
CA ALA A 308 -10.42 9.30 -14.33
C ALA A 308 -9.10 10.07 -14.47
N TRP A 309 -8.08 9.36 -14.95
CA TRP A 309 -6.76 9.92 -15.26
C TRP A 309 -6.48 9.78 -16.76
N PRO A 310 -5.77 10.73 -17.39
CA PRO A 310 -5.26 10.55 -18.74
C PRO A 310 -4.42 9.27 -18.83
N ALA A 311 -4.75 8.39 -19.77
CA ALA A 311 -4.13 7.08 -19.88
C ALA A 311 -3.58 6.82 -21.29
N MET A 312 -2.30 6.45 -21.37
CA MET A 312 -1.59 6.20 -22.62
C MET A 312 -1.16 4.73 -22.73
N LYS A 313 -0.99 4.24 -23.95
CA LYS A 313 -0.36 2.92 -24.15
C LYS A 313 1.11 3.02 -23.73
N LYS A 314 1.69 1.93 -23.21
CA LYS A 314 3.09 1.86 -22.77
C LYS A 314 4.10 2.30 -23.85
N GLU A 315 3.79 2.11 -25.13
CA GLU A 315 4.67 2.53 -26.25
C GLU A 315 4.58 4.03 -26.57
N LYS A 316 3.59 4.74 -26.02
CA LYS A 316 3.37 6.19 -26.18
C LYS A 316 3.39 6.89 -24.81
N HIS A 317 4.26 6.41 -23.92
CA HIS A 317 4.35 6.87 -22.54
C HIS A 317 4.54 8.39 -22.44
N ASP A 318 3.83 9.01 -21.51
CA ASP A 318 3.92 10.42 -21.15
C ASP A 318 3.89 10.51 -19.61
N LEU A 319 4.81 11.27 -19.02
CA LEU A 319 4.96 11.37 -17.56
C LEU A 319 3.73 11.99 -16.86
N ASN A 320 2.82 12.63 -17.57
CA ASN A 320 1.58 13.16 -17.02
C ASN A 320 0.40 12.18 -17.13
N CYS A 321 0.59 11.06 -17.82
CA CYS A 321 -0.43 10.03 -18.02
C CYS A 321 -0.10 8.76 -17.24
N ILE A 322 -1.13 8.02 -16.84
CA ILE A 322 -0.98 6.64 -16.39
C ILE A 322 -0.75 5.72 -17.60
N VAL A 323 -0.16 4.55 -17.38
CA VAL A 323 -0.03 3.51 -18.42
C VAL A 323 -1.25 2.61 -18.41
N LYS A 324 -1.91 2.43 -19.56
CA LYS A 324 -3.06 1.53 -19.71
C LYS A 324 -2.71 0.11 -19.28
N GLY A 325 -3.49 -0.45 -18.35
CA GLY A 325 -3.27 -1.79 -17.81
C GLY A 325 -2.22 -1.88 -16.70
N ARG A 326 -1.64 -0.76 -16.26
CA ARG A 326 -0.80 -0.64 -15.07
C ARG A 326 -1.56 0.18 -14.03
N ASN A 327 -1.99 -0.45 -12.94
CA ASN A 327 -2.60 0.28 -11.84
C ASN A 327 -1.57 1.19 -11.16
N GLU A 328 -2.02 2.26 -10.53
CA GLU A 328 -1.14 3.22 -9.86
C GLU A 328 -1.73 3.71 -8.54
N PRO A 329 -0.90 4.20 -7.60
CA PRO A 329 -1.38 4.61 -6.29
C PRO A 329 -2.43 5.73 -6.31
N CYS A 330 -2.42 6.60 -7.33
CA CYS A 330 -3.45 7.63 -7.50
C CYS A 330 -4.85 7.05 -7.76
N LEU A 331 -4.94 5.82 -8.28
CA LEU A 331 -6.21 5.15 -8.57
C LEU A 331 -6.91 4.62 -7.32
N ILE A 332 -6.32 4.79 -6.12
CA ILE A 332 -6.97 4.48 -4.86
C ILE A 332 -8.31 5.22 -4.68
N ARG A 333 -8.41 6.41 -5.27
CA ARG A 333 -9.65 7.18 -5.29
C ARG A 333 -10.79 6.41 -5.96
N GLN A 334 -10.50 5.59 -6.97
CA GLN A 334 -11.53 4.76 -7.60
C GLN A 334 -12.01 3.67 -6.65
N VAL A 335 -11.12 3.05 -5.85
CA VAL A 335 -11.50 2.08 -4.82
C VAL A 335 -12.43 2.74 -3.79
N LEU A 336 -12.09 3.94 -3.32
CA LEU A 336 -12.93 4.70 -2.40
C LEU A 336 -14.31 5.05 -2.99
N GLU A 337 -14.37 5.42 -4.27
CA GLU A 337 -15.63 5.73 -4.97
C GLU A 337 -16.54 4.51 -5.07
N VAL A 338 -15.98 3.35 -5.41
CA VAL A 338 -16.75 2.09 -5.42
C VAL A 338 -17.21 1.74 -4.01
N LEU A 339 -16.34 1.85 -3.00
CA LEU A 339 -16.69 1.56 -1.61
C LEU A 339 -17.83 2.46 -1.11
N ALA A 340 -17.75 3.77 -1.37
CA ALA A 340 -18.80 4.73 -1.03
C ALA A 340 -20.13 4.37 -1.70
N GLY A 341 -20.09 4.05 -2.99
CA GLY A 341 -21.26 3.64 -3.76
C GLY A 341 -21.89 2.34 -3.25
N CYS A 342 -21.07 1.33 -2.96
CA CYS A 342 -21.53 0.04 -2.43
C CYS A 342 -22.18 0.17 -1.06
N LYS A 343 -21.67 1.06 -0.21
CA LYS A 343 -22.17 1.30 1.15
C LYS A 343 -23.29 2.34 1.24
N GLY A 344 -23.64 3.01 0.13
CA GLY A 344 -24.62 4.08 0.13
C GLY A 344 -24.19 5.30 0.94
N VAL A 345 -22.88 5.57 1.01
CA VAL A 345 -22.33 6.72 1.74
C VAL A 345 -22.19 7.91 0.80
N ASP A 346 -22.95 8.98 1.06
CA ASP A 346 -22.94 10.19 0.24
C ASP A 346 -21.70 11.07 0.51
N ASP A 347 -21.28 11.18 1.77
CA ASP A 347 -20.09 11.94 2.16
C ASP A 347 -18.81 11.10 2.04
N ILE A 348 -18.29 11.03 0.81
CA ILE A 348 -17.04 10.32 0.50
C ILE A 348 -15.84 10.88 1.25
N ASN A 349 -15.87 12.17 1.65
CA ASN A 349 -14.77 12.79 2.38
C ASN A 349 -14.77 12.33 3.83
N GLN A 350 -15.95 12.21 4.46
CA GLN A 350 -16.08 11.60 5.77
C GLN A 350 -15.65 10.13 5.74
N LEU A 351 -16.07 9.35 4.73
CA LEU A 351 -15.63 7.97 4.55
C LEU A 351 -14.11 7.86 4.45
N SER A 352 -13.48 8.71 3.62
CA SER A 352 -12.03 8.77 3.49
C SER A 352 -11.34 9.02 4.83
N LYS A 353 -11.86 9.94 5.65
CA LYS A 353 -11.29 10.25 6.96
C LYS A 353 -11.36 9.08 7.93
N ILE A 354 -12.48 8.35 7.95
CA ILE A 354 -12.62 7.14 8.79
C ILE A 354 -11.61 6.08 8.36
N ILE A 355 -11.52 5.80 7.06
CA ILE A 355 -10.60 4.78 6.53
C ILE A 355 -9.14 5.18 6.81
N TYR A 356 -8.80 6.44 6.64
CA TYR A 356 -7.47 6.95 6.99
C TYR A 356 -7.18 6.85 8.48
N HIS A 357 -8.17 7.15 9.33
CA HIS A 357 -8.06 7.00 10.78
C HIS A 357 -7.79 5.53 11.16
N ASN A 358 -8.55 4.58 10.60
CA ASN A 358 -8.32 3.14 10.78
C ASN A 358 -6.87 2.76 10.43
N THR A 359 -6.38 3.25 9.29
CA THR A 359 -5.02 3.01 8.85
C THR A 359 -3.98 3.62 9.80
N CYS A 360 -4.17 4.85 10.25
CA CYS A 360 -3.26 5.50 11.19
C CYS A 360 -3.25 4.78 12.54
N ARG A 361 -4.42 4.34 13.04
CA ARG A 361 -4.52 3.55 14.28
C ARG A 361 -3.65 2.30 14.25
N VAL A 362 -3.53 1.66 13.09
CA VAL A 362 -2.72 0.45 12.94
C VAL A 362 -1.25 0.76 12.66
N PHE A 363 -0.94 1.56 11.64
CA PHE A 363 0.43 1.70 11.13
C PHE A 363 1.13 2.99 11.53
N PHE A 364 0.37 4.02 11.93
CA PHE A 364 0.89 5.36 12.22
C PHE A 364 0.23 5.98 13.46
N PRO A 365 0.24 5.31 14.63
CA PRO A 365 -0.50 5.77 15.80
C PRO A 365 -0.05 7.15 16.31
N GLN A 366 1.19 7.56 15.99
CA GLN A 366 1.71 8.90 16.28
C GLN A 366 1.00 10.02 15.50
N ASP A 367 0.31 9.69 14.40
CA ASP A 367 -0.36 10.63 13.52
C ASP A 367 -1.85 10.80 13.88
N LEU A 368 -2.32 10.10 14.91
CA LEU A 368 -3.69 10.24 15.41
C LEU A 368 -3.84 11.54 16.22
N ASP A 369 -4.91 12.28 15.92
CA ASP A 369 -5.36 13.39 16.77
C ASP A 369 -6.12 12.83 17.97
N SER A 370 -5.58 13.04 19.17
CA SER A 370 -6.15 12.60 20.44
C SER A 370 -7.64 12.94 20.65
N MET A 371 -8.17 13.99 20.00
CA MET A 371 -9.59 14.36 20.06
C MET A 371 -10.47 13.50 19.14
N VAL A 372 -9.93 13.02 18.02
CA VAL A 372 -10.64 12.16 17.06
C VAL A 372 -10.69 10.72 17.57
N ASP A 373 -9.62 10.24 18.22
CA ASP A 373 -9.59 8.92 18.87
C ASP A 373 -10.68 8.76 19.92
N ALA A 374 -10.86 9.77 20.79
CA ALA A 374 -11.88 9.75 21.82
C ALA A 374 -13.32 9.65 21.25
N TYR A 375 -13.56 10.16 20.04
CA TYR A 375 -14.84 10.01 19.36
C TYR A 375 -15.05 8.59 18.83
N PHE A 376 -14.03 7.98 18.21
CA PHE A 376 -14.14 6.61 17.70
C PHE A 376 -14.18 5.56 18.82
N ASP A 377 -13.42 5.73 19.91
CA ASP A 377 -13.49 4.85 21.09
C ASP A 377 -14.90 4.89 21.75
N SER A 378 -15.65 5.98 21.57
CA SER A 378 -17.03 6.09 22.05
C SER A 378 -18.06 5.34 21.19
N LEU A 379 -17.69 4.97 19.95
CA LEU A 379 -18.50 4.14 19.05
C LEU A 379 -18.28 2.65 19.33
N ASP A 380 -17.06 2.25 19.74
CA ASP A 380 -16.71 0.86 20.12
C ASP A 380 -17.35 0.42 21.47
N THR A 381 -17.91 1.36 22.24
CA THR A 381 -18.51 1.12 23.58
C THR A 381 -20.04 1.11 23.60
N GLN A 382 -20.70 1.19 22.43
CA GLN A 382 -22.15 1.01 22.26
C GLN A 382 -22.46 -0.29 21.53
#